data_AF-A0A5B8A0U1-F1
#
_entry.id   AF-A0A5B8A0U1-F1
#
_cell.length_a   1.000
_cell.length_b   1.000
_cell.length_c   1.000
_cell.angle_alpha   90.00
_cell.angle_beta   90.00
_cell.angle_gamma   90.00
#
_symmetry.space_group_name_H-M   'P 1'
#
loop_
_entity.id
_entity.type
_entity.pdbx_description
1 polymer ?
#
loop_
_entity_poly.entity_id
_entity_poly.type
_entity_poly.pdbx_seq_one_letter_code
_entity_poly.pdbx_strand_id
1 'polypeptide(L)'
;MKIRRPSRLVLVVAAVCFIALWNVAAHFYVQRFHQRVHARPRRYCYETFLGPLNPVMIITDEAYKAELVSYYTRMLQGEESPVFRFPLRSVLFIKPVYVLEQDSQVAKILYYYTAQEQGNYLEGYVDRRTLHTLPPADSLVQAKEKVDYSQ
;
A
#
# COMPACT_ATOMS: atom_id res chain seq x y z
N MET A 1 23.56 -50.59 -6.71
CA MET A 1 23.95 -49.20 -7.08
C MET A 1 24.40 -48.49 -5.80
N LYS A 2 25.71 -48.25 -5.60
CA LYS A 2 26.27 -47.63 -4.37
C LYS A 2 26.24 -46.11 -4.52
N ILE A 3 25.35 -45.42 -3.82
CA ILE A 3 25.31 -43.95 -3.76
C ILE A 3 26.48 -43.47 -2.90
N ARG A 4 27.51 -42.87 -3.53
CA ARG A 4 28.63 -42.25 -2.80
C ARG A 4 28.11 -41.01 -2.09
N ARG A 5 28.16 -40.99 -0.76
CA ARG A 5 27.81 -39.79 0.02
C ARG A 5 28.80 -38.68 -0.32
N PRO A 6 28.34 -37.46 -0.67
CA PRO A 6 29.24 -36.35 -0.94
C PRO A 6 30.10 -36.08 0.29
N SER A 7 31.37 -35.74 0.06
CA SER A 7 32.27 -35.36 1.14
C SER A 7 31.77 -34.08 1.82
N ARG A 8 31.96 -33.97 3.14
CA ARG A 8 31.49 -32.82 3.94
C ARG A 8 31.95 -31.48 3.37
N LEU A 9 33.14 -31.42 2.77
CA LEU A 9 33.70 -30.24 2.13
C LEU A 9 32.85 -29.75 0.94
N VAL A 10 32.39 -30.66 0.08
CA VAL A 10 31.56 -30.30 -1.10
C VAL A 10 30.24 -29.69 -0.66
N LEU A 11 29.63 -30.22 0.43
CA LEU A 11 28.40 -29.67 0.99
C LEU A 11 28.60 -28.27 1.57
N VAL A 12 29.71 -28.03 2.28
CA VAL A 12 30.04 -26.70 2.83
C VAL A 12 30.24 -25.68 1.72
N VAL A 13 31.02 -26.01 0.69
CA VAL A 13 31.24 -25.11 -0.45
C VAL A 13 29.94 -24.81 -1.18
N ALA A 14 29.11 -25.83 -1.42
CA ALA A 14 27.80 -25.64 -2.06
C ALA A 14 26.88 -24.72 -1.23
N ALA A 15 26.86 -24.87 0.10
CA ALA A 15 26.07 -24.02 0.99
C ALA A 15 26.54 -22.56 0.96
N VAL A 16 27.85 -22.31 1.00
CA VAL A 16 28.41 -20.96 0.91
C VAL A 16 28.08 -20.30 -0.43
N CYS A 17 28.26 -21.03 -1.54
CA CYS A 17 27.91 -20.53 -2.86
C CYS A 17 26.41 -20.23 -2.97
N PHE A 18 25.55 -21.09 -2.43
CA PHE A 18 24.11 -20.87 -2.43
C PHE A 18 23.73 -19.61 -1.66
N ILE A 19 24.30 -19.40 -0.46
CA ILE A 19 24.04 -18.19 0.35
C ILE A 19 24.54 -16.94 -0.40
N ALA A 20 25.73 -16.98 -1.00
CA ALA A 20 26.25 -15.85 -1.76
C ALA A 20 25.35 -15.50 -2.95
N LEU A 21 24.94 -16.50 -3.74
CA LEU A 21 24.03 -16.32 -4.88
C LEU A 21 22.65 -15.81 -4.43
N TRP A 22 22.13 -16.33 -3.32
CA TRP A 22 20.85 -15.89 -2.76
C TRP A 22 20.88 -14.41 -2.37
N ASN A 23 21.95 -13.95 -1.71
CA ASN A 23 22.10 -12.54 -1.34
C ASN A 23 22.18 -11.62 -2.57
N VAL A 24 22.96 -12.01 -3.59
CA VAL A 24 23.05 -11.24 -4.84
C VAL A 24 21.70 -11.20 -5.55
N ALA A 25 21.01 -12.34 -5.67
CA ALA A 25 19.69 -12.41 -6.28
C ALA A 25 18.65 -11.56 -5.52
N ALA A 26 18.65 -11.61 -4.18
CA ALA A 26 17.77 -10.80 -3.34
C ALA A 26 18.03 -9.30 -3.55
N HIS A 27 19.30 -8.88 -3.61
CA HIS A 27 19.66 -7.49 -3.86
C HIS A 27 19.12 -6.97 -5.21
N PHE A 28 19.36 -7.72 -6.29
CA PHE A 28 18.83 -7.37 -7.61
C PHE A 28 17.31 -7.39 -7.68
N TYR A 29 16.67 -8.34 -6.99
CA TYR A 29 15.21 -8.42 -6.91
C TYR A 29 14.62 -7.17 -6.26
N VAL A 30 15.15 -6.76 -5.11
CA VAL A 30 14.69 -5.57 -4.38
C VAL A 30 14.89 -4.32 -5.24
N GLN A 31 16.06 -4.13 -5.84
CA GLN A 31 16.31 -2.98 -6.71
C GLN A 31 15.33 -2.92 -7.88
N ARG A 32 15.11 -4.03 -8.59
CA ARG A 32 14.15 -4.09 -9.70
C ARG A 32 12.70 -3.91 -9.24
N PHE A 33 12.36 -4.36 -8.04
CA PHE A 33 11.04 -4.13 -7.47
C PHE A 33 10.79 -2.62 -7.28
N HIS A 34 11.66 -1.91 -6.57
CA HIS A 34 11.50 -0.48 -6.37
C HIS A 34 11.50 0.29 -7.70
N GLN A 35 12.40 -0.04 -8.63
CA GLN A 35 12.40 0.59 -9.97
C GLN A 35 11.06 0.41 -10.69
N ARG A 36 10.47 -0.80 -10.65
CA ARG A 36 9.15 -1.06 -11.27
C ARG A 36 8.03 -0.31 -10.56
N VAL A 37 8.09 -0.16 -9.23
CA VAL A 37 7.11 0.59 -8.45
C VAL A 37 7.20 2.08 -8.80
N HIS A 38 8.41 2.66 -8.84
CA HIS A 38 8.62 4.06 -9.20
C HIS A 38 8.18 4.41 -10.62
N ALA A 39 8.16 3.44 -11.52
CA ALA A 39 7.64 3.59 -12.87
C ALA A 39 6.09 3.59 -12.94
N ARG A 40 5.38 3.32 -11.84
CA ARG A 40 3.91 3.31 -11.77
C ARG A 40 3.33 4.71 -11.58
N PRO A 41 2.05 4.92 -11.95
CA PRO A 41 1.36 6.17 -11.68
C PRO A 41 1.39 6.53 -10.19
N ARG A 42 1.84 7.75 -9.88
CA ARG A 42 1.76 8.34 -8.53
C ARG A 42 0.44 9.07 -8.37
N ARG A 43 -0.24 8.83 -7.24
CA ARG A 43 -1.55 9.41 -6.89
C ARG A 43 -1.57 9.81 -5.43
N TYR A 44 -2.47 10.69 -5.04
CA TYR A 44 -2.75 11.02 -3.65
C TYR A 44 -4.00 10.28 -3.20
N CYS A 45 -3.99 9.78 -1.97
CA CYS A 45 -5.05 8.93 -1.45
C CYS A 45 -5.80 9.68 -0.35
N TYR A 46 -6.97 10.24 -0.69
CA TYR A 46 -7.82 10.96 0.24
C TYR A 46 -9.30 10.90 -0.17
N GLU A 47 -10.19 10.99 0.81
CA GLU A 47 -11.63 10.95 0.59
C GLU A 47 -12.27 12.30 0.90
N THR A 48 -13.25 12.68 0.07
CA THR A 48 -14.00 13.95 0.18
C THR A 48 -15.49 13.74 -0.14
N PHE A 49 -16.02 12.53 0.03
CA PHE A 49 -17.40 12.21 -0.40
C PHE A 49 -18.44 12.92 0.47
N LEU A 50 -18.13 13.16 1.74
CA LEU A 50 -19.00 13.86 2.68
C LEU A 50 -18.65 15.35 2.84
N GLY A 51 -17.75 15.89 2.01
CA GLY A 51 -17.30 17.29 2.06
C GLY A 51 -15.88 17.47 2.63
N PRO A 52 -15.61 17.19 3.92
CA PRO A 52 -14.30 17.41 4.52
C PRO A 52 -13.29 16.34 4.09
N LEU A 53 -12.01 16.63 4.35
CA LEU A 53 -10.91 15.71 4.08
C LEU A 53 -10.91 14.55 5.09
N ASN A 54 -11.14 13.34 4.57
CA ASN A 54 -11.18 12.13 5.36
C ASN A 54 -10.04 11.16 5.00
N PRO A 55 -9.53 10.40 5.98
CA PRO A 55 -8.58 9.33 5.71
C PRO A 55 -9.25 8.22 4.89
N VAL A 56 -8.53 7.67 3.91
CA VAL A 56 -9.02 6.54 3.10
C VAL A 56 -8.91 5.25 3.90
N MET A 57 -9.94 4.42 3.78
CA MET A 57 -9.95 3.08 4.31
C MET A 57 -9.08 2.17 3.44
N ILE A 58 -7.99 1.66 4.01
CA ILE A 58 -7.07 0.73 3.31
C ILE A 58 -7.20 -0.64 3.94
N ILE A 59 -7.42 -1.65 3.10
CA ILE A 59 -7.39 -3.07 3.48
C ILE A 59 -6.12 -3.72 2.91
N THR A 60 -5.52 -4.66 3.62
CA THR A 60 -4.35 -5.41 3.13
C THR A 60 -4.71 -6.80 2.61
N ASP A 61 -5.81 -7.36 3.11
CA ASP A 61 -6.30 -8.67 2.71
C ASP A 61 -7.36 -8.51 1.62
N GLU A 62 -7.16 -9.23 0.52
CA GLU A 62 -8.03 -9.24 -0.64
C GLU A 62 -9.43 -9.78 -0.33
N ALA A 63 -9.57 -10.61 0.71
CA ALA A 63 -10.86 -11.13 1.16
C ALA A 63 -11.87 -10.02 1.51
N TYR A 64 -11.39 -8.83 1.92
CA TYR A 64 -12.23 -7.70 2.31
C TYR A 64 -12.57 -6.75 1.16
N LYS A 65 -12.15 -7.00 -0.09
CA LYS A 65 -12.42 -6.10 -1.22
C LYS A 65 -13.92 -5.83 -1.41
N ALA A 66 -14.76 -6.85 -1.33
CA ALA A 66 -16.20 -6.71 -1.48
C ALA A 66 -16.81 -5.82 -0.38
N GLU A 67 -16.33 -5.95 0.85
CA GLU A 67 -16.78 -5.13 1.98
C GLU A 67 -16.32 -3.67 1.85
N LEU A 68 -15.09 -3.44 1.37
CA LEU A 68 -14.58 -2.11 1.07
C LEU A 68 -15.43 -1.41 0.00
N VAL A 69 -15.75 -2.12 -1.09
CA VAL A 69 -16.61 -1.61 -2.16
C VAL A 69 -18.01 -1.29 -1.62
N SER A 70 -18.57 -2.19 -0.81
CA SER A 70 -19.88 -1.98 -0.17
C SER A 70 -19.89 -0.73 0.71
N TYR A 71 -18.86 -0.56 1.55
CA TYR A 71 -18.69 0.61 2.42
C TYR A 71 -18.74 1.92 1.62
N TYR A 72 -17.91 2.04 0.57
CA TYR A 72 -17.86 3.26 -0.24
C TYR A 72 -19.10 3.46 -1.12
N THR A 73 -19.76 2.39 -1.53
CA THR A 73 -21.04 2.47 -2.25
C THR A 73 -22.12 3.09 -1.35
N ARG A 74 -22.19 2.68 -0.08
CA ARG A 74 -23.13 3.25 0.91
C ARG A 74 -22.81 4.71 1.24
N MET A 75 -21.53 5.06 1.37
CA MET A 75 -21.14 6.46 1.55
C MET A 75 -21.60 7.35 0.40
N LEU A 76 -21.45 6.89 -0.86
CA LEU A 76 -21.90 7.64 -2.03
C LEU A 76 -23.42 7.74 -2.14
N GLN A 77 -24.16 6.89 -1.43
CA GLN A 77 -25.62 6.98 -1.29
C GLN A 77 -26.04 7.95 -0.17
N GLY A 78 -25.09 8.63 0.48
CA GLY A 78 -25.34 9.62 1.52
C GLY A 78 -25.37 9.05 2.94
N GLU A 79 -24.97 7.79 3.14
CA GLU A 79 -24.81 7.25 4.49
C GLU A 79 -23.50 7.76 5.11
N GLU A 80 -23.60 8.65 6.11
CA GLU A 80 -22.44 9.36 6.69
C GLU A 80 -21.49 8.46 7.50
N SER A 81 -21.93 7.30 7.97
CA SER A 81 -21.09 6.39 8.77
C SER A 81 -21.48 4.92 8.59
N PRO A 82 -21.25 4.33 7.39
CA PRO A 82 -21.55 2.92 7.18
C PRO A 82 -20.67 2.05 8.08
N VAL A 83 -21.25 1.00 8.65
CA VAL A 83 -20.48 0.03 9.44
C VAL A 83 -19.56 -0.77 8.52
N PHE A 84 -18.29 -0.90 8.89
CA PHE A 84 -17.31 -1.77 8.23
C PHE A 84 -16.86 -2.90 9.18
N ARG A 85 -16.40 -4.02 8.62
CA ARG A 85 -15.96 -5.23 9.37
C ARG A 85 -14.61 -5.77 8.91
N PHE A 86 -13.74 -4.88 8.43
CA PHE A 86 -12.40 -5.22 7.97
C PHE A 86 -11.32 -4.50 8.79
N PRO A 87 -10.14 -5.10 8.94
CA PRO A 87 -9.01 -4.47 9.61
C PRO A 87 -8.52 -3.26 8.80
N LEU A 88 -8.45 -2.11 9.45
CA LEU A 88 -8.03 -0.86 8.83
C LEU A 88 -6.53 -0.64 8.90
N ARG A 89 -6.00 -0.10 7.82
CA ARG A 89 -4.73 0.62 7.78
C ARG A 89 -4.97 2.05 7.34
N SER A 90 -4.12 2.95 7.79
CA SER A 90 -4.14 4.36 7.41
C SER A 90 -2.78 4.76 6.84
N VAL A 91 -2.82 5.74 5.95
CA VAL A 91 -1.63 6.41 5.38
C VAL A 91 -1.84 7.91 5.45
N LEU A 92 -0.75 8.66 5.30
CA LEU A 92 -0.82 10.12 5.24
C LEU A 92 -1.32 10.54 3.85
N PHE A 93 -2.41 11.32 3.82
CA PHE A 93 -3.00 11.84 2.58
C PHE A 93 -2.11 12.84 1.83
N ILE A 94 -1.14 13.45 2.52
CA ILE A 94 -0.18 14.42 1.94
C ILE A 94 0.94 13.76 1.13
N LYS A 95 1.13 12.45 1.26
CA LYS A 95 2.20 11.73 0.59
C LYS A 95 1.64 10.83 -0.52
N PRO A 96 2.23 10.83 -1.73
CA PRO A 96 1.70 10.03 -2.82
C PRO A 96 1.86 8.53 -2.57
N VAL A 97 0.96 7.77 -3.16
CA VAL A 97 0.97 6.32 -3.30
C VAL A 97 1.25 5.94 -4.75
N TYR A 98 1.79 4.73 -4.96
CA TYR A 98 2.00 4.14 -6.28
C TYR A 98 0.85 3.19 -6.62
N VAL A 99 0.20 3.37 -7.77
CA VAL A 99 -0.87 2.48 -8.23
C VAL A 99 -0.26 1.27 -8.93
N LEU A 100 -0.26 0.13 -8.25
CA LEU A 100 0.31 -1.12 -8.77
C LEU A 100 -0.61 -1.76 -9.81
N GLU A 101 -1.89 -1.89 -9.47
CA GLU A 101 -2.94 -2.51 -10.25
C GLU A 101 -4.27 -1.76 -10.01
N GLN A 102 -5.17 -1.78 -10.97
CA GLN A 102 -6.44 -1.08 -10.86
C GLN A 102 -7.53 -1.81 -11.63
N ASP A 103 -8.64 -2.08 -10.96
CA ASP A 103 -9.87 -2.57 -11.58
C ASP A 103 -10.92 -1.43 -11.65
N SER A 104 -12.19 -1.76 -11.90
CA SER A 104 -13.25 -0.75 -12.06
C SER A 104 -13.59 -0.02 -10.75
N GLN A 105 -13.42 -0.65 -9.59
CA GLN A 105 -13.89 -0.17 -8.29
C GLN A 105 -12.75 0.02 -7.27
N VAL A 106 -11.72 -0.82 -7.32
CA VAL A 106 -10.63 -0.90 -6.36
C VAL A 106 -9.29 -0.73 -7.07
N ALA A 107 -8.33 -0.14 -6.37
CA ALA A 107 -6.95 -0.05 -6.81
C ALA A 107 -6.03 -0.68 -5.77
N LYS A 108 -5.06 -1.48 -6.23
CA LYS A 108 -3.94 -1.93 -5.41
C LYS A 108 -2.88 -0.84 -5.40
N ILE A 109 -2.52 -0.40 -4.22
CA ILE A 109 -1.55 0.67 -4.00
C ILE A 109 -0.35 0.20 -3.20
N LEU A 110 0.75 0.93 -3.35
CA LEU A 110 1.92 0.84 -2.49
C LEU A 110 2.25 2.22 -1.92
N TYR A 111 2.34 2.29 -0.60
CA TYR A 111 2.71 3.49 0.15
C TYR A 111 4.04 3.28 0.84
N TYR A 112 5.04 4.12 0.57
CA TYR A 112 6.28 4.11 1.34
C TYR A 112 6.12 4.91 2.63
N TYR A 113 6.59 4.38 3.76
CA TYR A 113 6.60 5.14 5.01
C TYR A 113 7.74 6.18 5.03
N THR A 114 8.86 5.87 4.37
CA THR A 114 10.08 6.69 4.38
C THR A 114 10.13 7.68 3.22
N ALA A 115 10.72 8.86 3.42
CA ALA A 115 10.84 9.88 2.37
C ALA A 115 11.73 9.43 1.20
N GLN A 116 12.71 8.57 1.48
CA GLN A 116 13.60 7.98 0.49
C GLN A 116 12.90 6.94 -0.40
N GLU A 117 11.66 6.55 -0.07
CA GLU A 117 10.85 5.58 -0.80
C GLU A 117 11.58 4.24 -1.04
N GLN A 118 12.39 3.85 -0.06
CA GLN A 118 13.14 2.60 0.00
C GLN A 118 12.79 1.86 1.29
N GLY A 119 12.76 0.53 1.24
CA GLY A 119 12.50 -0.30 2.41
C GLY A 119 11.03 -0.33 2.79
N ASN A 120 10.67 0.12 3.99
CA ASN A 120 9.35 -0.09 4.59
C ASN A 120 8.20 0.52 3.77
N TYR A 121 7.27 -0.32 3.34
CA TYR A 121 6.07 0.08 2.63
C TYR A 121 4.82 -0.65 3.14
N LEU A 122 3.65 -0.10 2.79
CA LEU A 122 2.35 -0.74 2.90
C LEU A 122 1.85 -1.05 1.51
N GLU A 123 1.53 -2.31 1.23
CA GLU A 123 0.69 -2.68 0.10
C GLU A 123 -0.74 -2.88 0.60
N GLY A 124 -1.71 -2.38 -0.15
CA GLY A 124 -3.11 -2.53 0.20
C GLY A 124 -4.05 -2.14 -0.94
N TYR A 125 -5.34 -2.25 -0.68
CA TYR A 125 -6.41 -1.95 -1.61
C TYR A 125 -7.22 -0.76 -1.10
N VAL A 126 -7.60 0.11 -2.03
CA VAL A 126 -8.40 1.31 -1.79
C VAL A 126 -9.50 1.43 -2.82
N ASP A 127 -10.58 2.14 -2.50
CA ASP A 127 -11.56 2.52 -3.51
C ASP A 127 -10.92 3.49 -4.51
N ARG A 128 -11.04 3.16 -5.79
CA ARG A 128 -10.39 3.88 -6.89
C ARG A 128 -10.77 5.36 -6.93
N ARG A 129 -11.97 5.72 -6.47
CA ARG A 129 -12.49 7.10 -6.48
C ARG A 129 -11.81 7.99 -5.44
N THR A 130 -11.06 7.40 -4.52
CA THR A 130 -10.25 8.12 -3.51
C THR A 130 -8.83 8.45 -3.99
N LEU A 131 -8.48 8.07 -5.23
CA LEU A 131 -7.17 8.33 -5.83
C LEU A 131 -7.19 9.57 -6.74
N HIS A 132 -6.44 10.58 -6.32
CA HIS A 132 -6.37 11.89 -6.97
C HIS A 132 -5.00 12.11 -7.62
N THR A 133 -4.95 12.93 -8.66
CA THR A 133 -3.68 13.32 -9.30
C THR A 133 -2.94 14.41 -8.52
N LEU A 134 -3.66 15.23 -7.78
CA LEU A 134 -3.15 16.36 -7.02
C LEU A 134 -3.27 16.09 -5.53
N PRO A 135 -2.41 16.69 -4.69
CA PRO A 135 -2.58 16.64 -3.24
C PRO A 135 -3.90 17.32 -2.83
N PRO A 136 -4.42 17.03 -1.62
CA PRO A 136 -5.57 17.74 -1.10
C PRO A 136 -5.27 19.24 -1.00
N ALA A 137 -6.24 20.08 -1.36
CA ALA A 137 -6.10 21.53 -1.27
C ALA A 137 -5.90 21.97 0.19
N ASP A 138 -5.10 23.01 0.41
CA ASP A 138 -4.79 23.52 1.76
C ASP A 138 -6.05 23.90 2.55
N SER A 139 -7.09 24.38 1.87
CA SER A 139 -8.40 24.69 2.46
C SER A 139 -9.06 23.47 3.13
N LEU A 140 -8.84 22.27 2.58
CA LEU A 140 -9.36 21.01 3.12
C LEU A 140 -8.54 20.50 4.30
N VAL A 141 -7.25 20.86 4.37
CA VAL A 141 -6.34 20.48 5.47
C VAL A 141 -6.58 21.37 6.69
N GLN A 142 -6.69 22.69 6.49
CA GLN A 142 -6.88 23.67 7.56
C GLN A 142 -8.27 23.62 8.23
N ALA A 143 -9.30 23.14 7.50
CA ALA A 143 -10.64 22.95 8.07
C ALA A 143 -10.64 21.99 9.27
N LYS A 144 -9.65 21.08 9.36
CA LYS A 144 -9.51 20.12 10.46
C LYS A 144 -8.79 20.69 11.68
N GLU A 145 -7.90 21.67 11.51
CA GLU A 145 -7.17 22.32 12.62
C GLU A 145 -8.04 23.30 13.41
N LYS A 146 -9.12 23.82 12.82
CA LYS A 146 -10.06 24.74 13.49
C LYS A 146 -11.16 24.05 14.31
N VAL A 147 -11.03 22.76 14.60
CA VAL A 147 -11.90 22.10 15.57
C VAL A 147 -11.40 22.50 16.96
N ASP A 148 -12.04 23.53 17.51
CA ASP A 148 -11.79 24.07 18.84
C ASP A 148 -12.05 22.99 19.90
N TYR A 149 -11.02 22.66 20.67
CA TYR A 149 -11.09 21.68 21.78
C TYR A 149 -11.62 22.31 23.08
N SER A 150 -12.16 23.53 23.04
CA SER A 150 -12.86 24.12 24.18
C SER A 150 -14.30 23.61 24.30
N GLN A 151 -14.45 22.35 24.72
CA GLN A 151 -15.68 21.85 25.37
C GLN A 151 -15.34 21.08 26.63
#